data_AF-A0A9P6THQ5-F1
#
_entry.id   AF-A0A9P6THQ5-F1
#
_cell.length_a   1.000
_cell.length_b   1.000
_cell.length_c   1.000
_cell.angle_alpha   90.00
_cell.angle_beta   90.00
_cell.angle_gamma   90.00
#
_symmetry.space_group_name_H-M   'P 1'
#
loop_
_entity.id
_entity.type
_entity.pdbx_description
1 polymer ?
#
loop_
_entity_poly.entity_id
_entity_poly.type
_entity_poly.pdbx_seq_one_letter_code
_entity_poly.pdbx_strand_id
1 'polypeptide(L)'
;MSATPASVSERHPLDISGSYCQPVTASALIPSVLVILQCTLLHPAFVNSKLARTIRVGLTPINASWAFMFPFRYCFQPLEISGPANMGIAISAIYTALKCLEWGFATGPYYKRPLKINQGVPKWEKVKETDDSYKKVQEDEPLTAFKLMTWTLLQLTSMRGLQFTWGPAMTANTQSTSYLIGRILRLIGPLTCSLALIVLARDSPLGTLSSGLLSIGVPNFLGLKLLAELLSAASFGIFLACTMDTRFTLATLFVTFLHKIAIFLQLPEHVLELCDPVYYPPMFNSPHNVTSIAEFWGRAWHTALQRIFLINGGKPAVWITNKLGTSSKIQRLSGLFGIFAVSAVLHEYLILAITQPPHHTPHTITSFPGSAFYFMLQPVAILIEPFIIPRIPKSLGGGRLWVWTFSILSSYSFRKQYLAKDGCAAGYPPLSKWSWMYVLSPIKD
;
A
#
# COMPACT_ATOMS: atom_id res chain seq x y z
N MET A 1 33.25 51.31 45.10
CA MET A 1 33.18 51.23 43.62
C MET A 1 33.23 49.77 43.21
N SER A 2 32.27 49.35 42.38
CA SER A 2 32.20 48.06 41.66
C SER A 2 31.94 46.81 42.53
N ALA A 3 31.11 45.85 42.15
CA ALA A 3 30.12 45.73 41.09
C ALA A 3 29.18 44.59 41.53
N THR A 4 27.88 44.77 41.33
CA THR A 4 26.83 43.78 41.54
C THR A 4 27.00 42.62 40.54
N PRO A 5 26.88 41.34 40.93
CA PRO A 5 26.86 40.24 39.98
C PRO A 5 25.53 40.28 39.22
N ALA A 6 25.62 40.28 37.89
CA ALA A 6 24.49 40.17 37.00
C ALA A 6 23.71 38.89 37.30
N SER A 7 22.39 39.04 37.50
CA SER A 7 21.45 37.94 37.55
C SER A 7 21.54 37.17 36.23
N VAL A 8 21.99 35.92 36.33
CA VAL A 8 21.81 34.93 35.27
C VAL A 8 20.31 34.76 35.13
N SER A 9 19.74 35.34 34.08
CA SER A 9 18.41 35.01 33.59
C SER A 9 18.39 33.50 33.38
N GLU A 10 17.69 32.79 34.29
CA GLU A 10 17.21 31.45 34.06
C GLU A 10 16.43 31.49 32.76
N ARG A 11 17.07 31.03 31.68
CA ARG A 11 16.33 30.58 30.52
C ARG A 11 15.52 29.40 31.01
N HIS A 12 14.23 29.64 31.23
CA HIS A 12 13.23 28.59 31.26
C HIS A 12 13.60 27.56 30.17
N PRO A 13 13.73 26.27 30.52
CA PRO A 13 13.82 25.26 29.49
C PRO A 13 12.60 25.47 28.59
N LEU A 14 12.84 25.70 27.30
CA LEU A 14 11.78 25.58 26.31
C LEU A 14 11.12 24.25 26.58
N ASP A 15 9.89 24.32 27.02
CA ASP A 15 9.01 23.20 27.27
C ASP A 15 8.75 22.57 25.89
N ILE A 16 9.64 21.69 25.43
CA ILE A 16 9.50 20.90 24.20
C ILE A 16 8.55 19.73 24.54
N SER A 17 7.36 20.07 25.05
CA SER A 17 6.30 19.15 25.45
C SER A 17 5.06 19.29 24.54
N GLY A 18 5.28 19.74 23.30
CA GLY A 18 4.23 19.88 22.29
C GLY A 18 4.27 18.72 21.30
N SER A 19 3.25 17.86 21.31
CA SER A 19 3.01 16.90 20.23
C SER A 19 2.96 17.61 18.86
N TYR A 20 3.84 17.27 17.92
CA TYR A 20 3.90 17.93 16.61
C TYR A 20 2.67 17.65 15.72
N CYS A 21 1.99 16.52 15.92
CA CYS A 21 0.76 16.17 15.22
C CYS A 21 -0.45 16.18 16.18
N GLN A 22 -1.57 16.72 15.71
CA GLN A 22 -2.84 16.80 16.44
C GLN A 22 -3.59 15.46 16.40
N PRO A 23 -4.48 15.18 17.35
CA PRO A 23 -5.38 14.04 17.25
C PRO A 23 -6.26 14.12 15.99
N VAL A 24 -6.56 12.97 15.38
CA VAL A 24 -7.48 12.91 14.24
C VAL A 24 -8.90 13.20 14.71
N THR A 25 -9.46 14.32 14.28
CA THR A 25 -10.84 14.74 14.55
C THR A 25 -11.71 14.67 13.29
N ALA A 26 -13.03 14.73 13.43
CA ALA A 26 -13.93 14.85 12.29
C ALA A 26 -13.65 16.11 11.44
N SER A 27 -13.26 17.22 12.08
CA SER A 27 -12.90 18.46 11.39
C SER A 27 -11.64 18.31 10.53
N ALA A 28 -10.72 17.42 10.91
CA ALA A 28 -9.56 17.09 10.10
C ALA A 28 -9.96 16.52 8.73
N LEU A 29 -11.16 15.94 8.57
CA LEU A 29 -11.61 15.34 7.32
C LEU A 29 -12.31 16.34 6.38
N ILE A 30 -12.64 17.56 6.82
CA ILE A 30 -13.34 18.58 6.03
C ILE A 30 -12.67 18.82 4.65
N PRO A 31 -11.33 18.92 4.54
CA PRO A 31 -10.69 19.15 3.24
C PRO A 31 -10.87 17.98 2.25
N SER A 32 -11.24 16.78 2.72
CA SER A 32 -11.60 15.65 1.86
C SER A 32 -12.80 15.94 0.96
N VAL A 33 -13.65 16.92 1.30
CA VAL A 33 -14.74 17.38 0.42
C VAL A 33 -14.21 17.87 -0.93
N LEU A 34 -13.07 18.57 -0.94
CA LEU A 34 -12.44 19.03 -2.18
C LEU A 34 -11.83 17.88 -2.99
N VAL A 35 -11.36 16.82 -2.32
CA VAL A 35 -10.90 15.58 -2.95
C VAL A 35 -12.08 14.87 -3.63
N ILE A 36 -13.22 14.77 -2.93
CA ILE A 36 -14.47 14.19 -3.46
C ILE A 36 -14.97 15.00 -4.66
N LEU A 37 -14.95 16.33 -4.58
CA LEU A 37 -15.29 17.20 -5.71
C LEU A 37 -14.37 16.96 -6.91
N GLN A 38 -13.05 16.91 -6.70
CA GLN A 38 -12.10 16.65 -7.78
C GLN A 38 -12.36 15.30 -8.46
N CYS A 39 -12.67 14.25 -7.68
CA CYS A 39 -13.07 12.94 -8.20
C CYS A 39 -14.38 13.02 -9.00
N THR A 40 -15.38 13.73 -8.48
CA THR A 40 -16.72 13.88 -9.09
C THR A 40 -16.64 14.50 -10.49
N LEU A 41 -15.72 15.44 -10.70
CA LEU A 41 -15.51 16.11 -11.99
C LEU A 41 -14.92 15.20 -13.10
N LEU A 42 -14.67 13.92 -12.80
CA LEU A 42 -14.35 12.88 -13.79
C LEU A 42 -15.58 12.10 -14.28
N HIS A 43 -16.78 12.44 -13.80
CA HIS A 43 -18.02 11.80 -14.24
C HIS A 43 -18.25 12.03 -15.75
N PRO A 44 -18.73 11.03 -16.52
CA PRO A 44 -19.01 11.16 -17.96
C PRO A 44 -19.85 12.38 -18.36
N ALA A 45 -20.83 12.76 -17.54
CA ALA A 45 -21.64 13.98 -17.74
C ALA A 45 -20.82 15.28 -17.90
N PHE A 46 -19.55 15.32 -17.47
CA PHE A 46 -18.67 16.47 -17.61
C PHE A 46 -17.69 16.37 -18.79
N VAL A 47 -17.83 15.39 -19.68
CA VAL A 47 -16.91 15.14 -20.80
C VAL A 47 -16.62 16.38 -21.65
N ASN A 48 -17.66 17.18 -21.91
CA ASN A 48 -17.57 18.40 -22.73
C ASN A 48 -17.27 19.67 -21.91
N SER A 49 -17.13 19.56 -20.59
CA SER A 49 -16.94 20.72 -19.71
C SER A 49 -15.46 21.08 -19.54
N LYS A 50 -15.02 22.12 -20.26
CA LYS A 50 -13.69 22.72 -20.06
C LYS A 50 -13.52 23.26 -18.64
N LEU A 51 -14.60 23.82 -18.06
CA LEU A 51 -14.59 24.33 -16.69
C LEU A 51 -14.32 23.21 -15.67
N ALA A 52 -14.97 22.05 -15.80
CA ALA A 52 -14.72 20.91 -14.93
C ALA A 52 -13.25 20.47 -14.97
N ARG A 53 -12.64 20.45 -16.16
CA ARG A 53 -11.22 20.16 -16.32
C ARG A 53 -10.34 21.21 -15.64
N THR A 54 -10.61 22.51 -15.82
CA THR A 54 -9.85 23.59 -15.18
C THR A 54 -9.95 23.50 -13.66
N ILE A 55 -11.13 23.25 -13.11
CA ILE A 55 -11.33 23.06 -11.66
C ILE A 55 -10.54 21.83 -11.17
N ARG A 56 -10.57 20.70 -11.88
CA ARG A 56 -9.77 19.51 -11.50
C ARG A 56 -8.29 19.81 -11.41
N VAL A 57 -7.75 20.51 -12.41
CA VAL A 57 -6.32 20.91 -12.43
C VAL A 57 -6.03 21.89 -11.30
N GLY A 58 -6.88 22.90 -11.09
CA GLY A 58 -6.72 23.89 -10.02
C GLY A 58 -6.79 23.31 -8.60
N LEU A 59 -7.63 22.30 -8.37
CA LEU A 59 -7.73 21.58 -7.09
C LEU A 59 -6.54 20.67 -6.82
N THR A 60 -5.79 20.28 -7.84
CA THR A 60 -4.69 19.30 -7.72
C THR A 60 -3.61 19.72 -6.71
N PRO A 61 -2.98 20.91 -6.80
CA PRO A 61 -1.95 21.31 -5.84
C PRO A 61 -2.50 21.43 -4.41
N ILE A 62 -3.74 21.87 -4.24
CA ILE A 62 -4.39 22.01 -2.93
C ILE A 62 -4.60 20.64 -2.30
N ASN A 63 -5.29 19.75 -3.01
CA ASN A 63 -5.66 18.43 -2.52
C ASN A 63 -4.43 17.54 -2.32
N ALA A 64 -3.49 17.54 -3.27
CA ALA A 64 -2.28 16.72 -3.15
C ALA A 64 -1.40 17.18 -1.98
N SER A 65 -1.17 18.50 -1.84
CA SER A 65 -0.37 19.03 -0.73
C SER A 65 -1.03 18.78 0.62
N TRP A 66 -2.35 18.98 0.73
CA TRP A 66 -3.07 18.69 1.95
C TRP A 66 -2.99 17.21 2.32
N ALA A 67 -3.24 16.30 1.36
CA ALA A 67 -3.17 14.87 1.58
C ALA A 67 -1.75 14.44 2.00
N PHE A 68 -0.69 14.91 1.33
CA PHE A 68 0.69 14.62 1.71
C PHE A 68 1.04 15.09 3.13
N MET A 69 0.52 16.23 3.57
CA MET A 69 0.79 16.77 4.90
C MET A 69 -0.09 16.16 5.99
N PHE A 70 -1.14 15.43 5.64
CA PHE A 70 -2.13 14.93 6.59
C PHE A 70 -1.54 14.12 7.76
N PRO A 71 -0.72 13.06 7.56
CA PRO A 71 -0.19 12.26 8.67
C PRO A 71 0.82 12.99 9.55
N PHE A 72 1.39 14.11 9.07
CA PHE A 72 2.30 14.95 9.86
C PHE A 72 1.55 16.00 10.66
N ARG A 73 0.34 16.37 10.23
CA ARG A 73 -0.55 17.27 10.96
C ARG A 73 -1.46 16.53 11.93
N TYR A 74 -1.88 15.32 11.57
CA TYR A 74 -2.81 14.51 12.32
C TYR A 74 -2.32 13.08 12.49
N CYS A 75 -2.33 12.59 13.72
CA CYS A 75 -1.85 11.26 14.07
C CYS A 75 -2.63 10.68 15.26
N PHE A 76 -2.55 9.37 15.42
CA PHE A 76 -2.91 8.69 16.65
C PHE A 76 -1.72 8.73 17.61
N GLN A 77 -1.99 9.12 18.86
CA GLN A 77 -1.01 9.22 19.94
C GLN A 77 -1.29 8.15 21.01
N PRO A 78 -0.26 7.67 21.74
CA PRO A 78 1.17 7.97 21.55
C PRO A 78 1.75 7.29 20.30
N LEU A 79 2.76 7.92 19.67
CA LEU A 79 3.30 7.49 18.37
C LEU A 79 3.94 6.10 18.44
N GLU A 80 4.55 5.79 19.59
CA GLU A 80 5.33 4.58 19.86
C GLU A 80 4.49 3.31 19.81
N ILE A 81 3.18 3.39 20.10
CA ILE A 81 2.27 2.24 20.04
C ILE A 81 1.31 2.32 18.86
N SER A 82 1.11 3.52 18.30
CA SER A 82 0.13 3.78 17.23
C SER A 82 0.71 3.60 15.83
N GLY A 83 1.94 3.09 15.69
CA GLY A 83 2.62 2.88 14.41
C GLY A 83 1.75 2.23 13.33
N PRO A 84 1.04 1.10 13.59
CA PRO A 84 0.17 0.47 12.60
C PRO A 84 -1.01 1.35 12.14
N ALA A 85 -1.63 2.10 13.06
CA ALA A 85 -2.75 2.99 12.75
C ALA A 85 -2.28 4.22 11.94
N ASN A 86 -1.16 4.82 12.36
CA ASN A 86 -0.51 5.92 11.66
C ASN A 86 0.00 5.51 10.28
N MET A 87 0.47 4.26 10.12
CA MET A 87 0.81 3.72 8.81
C MET A 87 -0.42 3.66 7.89
N GLY A 88 -1.59 3.27 8.44
CA GLY A 88 -2.85 3.28 7.70
C GLY A 88 -3.25 4.68 7.21
N ILE A 89 -3.10 5.70 8.07
CA ILE A 89 -3.29 7.11 7.69
C ILE A 89 -2.30 7.50 6.59
N ALA A 90 -1.01 7.21 6.78
CA ALA A 90 0.03 7.57 5.83
C ALA A 90 -0.19 6.92 4.45
N ILE A 91 -0.56 5.64 4.40
CA ILE A 91 -0.92 4.94 3.16
C ILE A 91 -2.10 5.63 2.48
N SER A 92 -3.15 5.96 3.24
CA SER A 92 -4.35 6.61 2.70
C SER A 92 -4.06 8.01 2.18
N ALA A 93 -3.22 8.75 2.89
CA ALA A 93 -2.77 10.10 2.56
C ALA A 93 -1.97 10.14 1.25
N ILE A 94 -0.90 9.33 1.13
CA ILE A 94 -0.10 9.29 -0.09
C ILE A 94 -0.88 8.72 -1.28
N TYR A 95 -1.72 7.71 -1.05
CA TYR A 95 -2.60 7.18 -2.09
C TYR A 95 -3.53 8.28 -2.61
N THR A 96 -4.16 9.03 -1.71
CA THR A 96 -5.05 10.16 -2.06
C THR A 96 -4.29 11.24 -2.81
N ALA A 97 -3.09 11.62 -2.36
CA ALA A 97 -2.28 12.63 -3.04
C ALA A 97 -1.93 12.22 -4.48
N LEU A 98 -1.48 10.97 -4.67
CA LEU A 98 -1.18 10.41 -6.00
C LEU A 98 -2.44 10.25 -6.87
N LYS A 99 -3.61 10.04 -6.26
CA LYS A 99 -4.90 10.05 -6.96
C LYS A 99 -5.32 11.45 -7.38
N CYS A 100 -5.10 12.46 -6.55
CA CYS A 100 -5.36 13.85 -6.91
C CYS A 100 -4.51 14.31 -8.09
N LEU A 101 -3.24 13.88 -8.17
CA LEU A 101 -2.40 14.08 -9.35
C LEU A 101 -2.97 13.37 -10.58
N GLU A 102 -3.31 12.09 -10.46
CA GLU A 102 -3.95 11.32 -11.54
C GLU A 102 -5.23 12.00 -12.06
N TRP A 103 -6.14 12.37 -11.15
CA TRP A 103 -7.42 12.96 -11.48
C TRP A 103 -7.30 14.38 -12.03
N GLY A 104 -6.34 15.17 -11.54
CA GLY A 104 -6.02 16.48 -12.07
C GLY A 104 -5.65 16.43 -13.55
N PHE A 105 -4.73 15.52 -13.89
CA PHE A 105 -4.15 15.42 -15.23
C PHE A 105 -4.83 14.38 -16.13
N ALA A 106 -5.91 13.73 -15.68
CA ALA A 106 -6.68 12.82 -16.50
C ALA A 106 -7.24 13.55 -17.74
N THR A 107 -7.00 12.96 -18.91
CA THR A 107 -7.33 13.52 -20.23
C THR A 107 -8.82 13.59 -20.50
N GLY A 108 -9.60 12.73 -19.85
CA GLY A 108 -11.05 12.64 -20.02
C GLY A 108 -11.71 11.98 -18.81
N PRO A 109 -13.04 11.79 -18.88
CA PRO A 109 -13.81 11.17 -17.82
C PRO A 109 -13.51 9.67 -17.68
N TYR A 110 -13.94 9.10 -16.56
CA TYR A 110 -13.78 7.69 -16.28
C TYR A 110 -15.10 6.95 -16.51
N TYR A 111 -15.11 6.11 -17.53
CA TYR A 111 -16.30 5.34 -17.87
C TYR A 111 -16.31 4.02 -17.11
N LYS A 112 -17.49 3.60 -16.67
CA LYS A 112 -17.74 2.23 -16.23
C LYS A 112 -17.64 1.29 -17.43
N ARG A 113 -17.19 0.05 -17.20
CA ARG A 113 -17.12 -1.01 -18.22
C ARG A 113 -17.91 -2.23 -17.76
N PRO A 114 -18.51 -2.99 -18.68
CA PRO A 114 -19.27 -4.19 -18.33
C PRO A 114 -18.34 -5.34 -17.90
N LEU A 115 -18.88 -6.19 -17.02
CA LEU A 115 -18.29 -7.49 -16.69
C LEU A 115 -18.68 -8.50 -17.77
N LYS A 116 -17.72 -9.27 -18.29
CA LYS A 116 -17.99 -10.30 -19.31
C LYS A 116 -17.86 -11.70 -18.73
N ILE A 117 -18.70 -12.62 -19.21
CA ILE A 117 -18.63 -14.04 -18.82
C ILE A 117 -17.91 -14.79 -19.95
N ASN A 118 -16.70 -15.27 -19.66
CA ASN A 118 -15.92 -16.07 -20.60
C ASN A 118 -15.79 -17.49 -20.06
N GLN A 119 -16.32 -18.47 -20.80
CA GLN A 119 -16.30 -19.89 -20.40
C GLN A 119 -16.84 -20.10 -18.97
N GLY A 120 -17.93 -19.42 -18.62
CA GLY A 120 -18.56 -19.50 -17.29
C GLY A 120 -17.81 -18.73 -16.18
N VAL A 121 -16.69 -18.07 -16.48
CA VAL A 121 -15.91 -17.30 -15.50
C VAL A 121 -16.07 -15.80 -15.76
N PRO A 122 -16.54 -15.00 -14.78
CA PRO A 122 -16.61 -13.56 -14.91
C PRO A 122 -15.20 -12.94 -14.98
N LYS A 123 -14.95 -12.15 -16.02
CA LYS A 123 -13.67 -11.50 -16.29
C LYS A 123 -13.86 -10.04 -16.69
N TRP A 124 -12.97 -9.21 -16.14
CA TRP A 124 -12.76 -7.84 -16.56
C TRP A 124 -11.84 -7.82 -17.78
N GLU A 125 -12.33 -7.30 -18.90
CA GLU A 125 -11.55 -7.14 -20.12
C GLU A 125 -11.12 -5.69 -20.34
N LYS A 126 -10.02 -5.51 -21.06
CA LYS A 126 -9.69 -4.17 -21.59
C LYS A 126 -10.70 -3.83 -22.67
N VAL A 127 -11.29 -2.65 -22.56
CA VAL A 127 -12.21 -2.16 -23.58
C VAL A 127 -11.39 -1.73 -24.80
N LYS A 128 -11.81 -2.17 -25.99
CA LYS A 128 -11.23 -1.72 -27.25
C LYS A 128 -11.67 -0.29 -27.51
N GLU A 129 -10.78 0.54 -28.03
CA GLU A 129 -11.07 1.96 -28.31
C GLU A 129 -12.21 2.16 -29.31
N THR A 130 -12.48 1.16 -30.16
CA THR A 130 -13.55 1.16 -31.16
C THR A 130 -14.94 0.90 -30.59
N ASP A 131 -15.05 0.45 -29.34
CA ASP A 131 -16.34 0.18 -28.69
C ASP A 131 -16.77 1.45 -27.92
N ASP A 132 -17.39 2.41 -28.61
CA ASP A 132 -17.85 3.67 -27.99
C ASP A 132 -19.31 3.60 -27.51
N SER A 133 -19.97 2.46 -27.74
CA SER A 133 -21.40 2.28 -27.44
C SER A 133 -21.72 2.56 -25.98
N TYR A 134 -20.98 1.96 -25.05
CA TYR A 134 -21.18 2.11 -23.61
C TYR A 134 -20.73 3.46 -23.04
N LYS A 135 -19.86 4.19 -23.77
CA LYS A 135 -19.41 5.54 -23.36
C LYS A 135 -20.53 6.54 -23.60
N LYS A 136 -21.09 6.56 -24.81
CA LYS A 136 -22.20 7.45 -25.18
C LYS A 136 -23.40 7.26 -24.27
N VAL A 137 -23.77 6.01 -23.96
CA VAL A 137 -24.85 5.70 -23.02
C VAL A 137 -24.65 6.37 -21.65
N GLN A 138 -23.41 6.43 -21.14
CA GLN A 138 -23.11 7.08 -19.86
C GLN A 138 -23.01 8.61 -19.96
N GLU A 139 -22.67 9.15 -21.12
CA GLU A 139 -22.64 10.60 -21.37
C GLU A 139 -24.05 11.18 -21.50
N ASP A 140 -24.95 10.43 -22.15
CA ASP A 140 -26.34 10.81 -22.38
C ASP A 140 -27.25 10.48 -21.17
N GLU A 141 -26.71 9.78 -20.15
CA GLU A 141 -27.48 9.40 -18.96
C GLU A 141 -27.91 10.64 -18.15
N PRO A 142 -29.19 10.79 -17.79
CA PRO A 142 -29.66 11.94 -17.03
C PRO A 142 -28.97 12.00 -15.66
N LEU A 143 -28.32 13.14 -15.41
CA LEU A 143 -27.56 13.38 -14.19
C LEU A 143 -28.50 13.69 -13.03
N THR A 144 -28.57 12.79 -12.05
CA THR A 144 -29.21 13.05 -10.75
C THR A 144 -28.15 13.13 -9.66
N ALA A 145 -28.43 13.87 -8.59
CA ALA A 145 -27.51 13.99 -7.45
C ALA A 145 -27.16 12.61 -6.84
N PHE A 146 -28.15 11.71 -6.79
CA PHE A 146 -27.97 10.34 -6.30
C PHE A 146 -26.99 9.55 -7.18
N LYS A 147 -27.20 9.51 -8.51
CA LYS A 147 -26.31 8.80 -9.44
C LYS A 147 -24.89 9.35 -9.41
N LEU A 148 -24.76 10.68 -9.37
CA LEU A 148 -23.47 11.34 -9.26
C LEU A 148 -22.74 10.94 -7.98
N MET A 149 -23.44 10.95 -6.84
CA MET A 149 -22.88 10.54 -5.55
C MET A 149 -22.45 9.08 -5.57
N THR A 150 -23.29 8.16 -6.04
CA THR A 150 -22.94 6.72 -6.10
C THR A 150 -21.77 6.46 -7.04
N TRP A 151 -21.72 7.11 -8.21
CA TRP A 151 -20.59 6.99 -9.13
C TRP A 151 -19.30 7.52 -8.51
N THR A 152 -19.36 8.67 -7.83
CA THR A 152 -18.20 9.27 -7.16
C THR A 152 -17.69 8.36 -6.04
N LEU A 153 -18.59 7.82 -5.20
CA LEU A 153 -18.22 6.89 -4.13
C LEU A 153 -17.57 5.62 -4.70
N LEU A 154 -18.13 5.08 -5.78
CA LEU A 154 -17.57 3.93 -6.47
C LEU A 154 -16.16 4.21 -7.01
N GLN A 155 -15.95 5.37 -7.65
CA GLN A 155 -14.65 5.77 -8.19
C GLN A 155 -13.62 6.08 -7.10
N LEU A 156 -14.06 6.68 -5.99
CA LEU A 156 -13.21 7.02 -4.84
C LEU A 156 -12.70 5.77 -4.12
N THR A 157 -13.58 4.78 -3.93
CA THR A 157 -13.26 3.53 -3.22
C THR A 157 -12.63 2.46 -4.12
N SER A 158 -12.66 2.64 -5.45
CA SER A 158 -12.07 1.68 -6.38
C SER A 158 -10.54 1.78 -6.45
N MET A 159 -9.87 0.91 -5.69
CA MET A 159 -8.40 0.87 -5.70
C MET A 159 -7.82 0.37 -7.02
N ARG A 160 -8.39 -0.71 -7.56
CA ARG A 160 -7.92 -1.39 -8.80
C ARG A 160 -8.64 -0.91 -10.06
N GLY A 161 -9.78 -0.23 -9.94
CA GLY A 161 -10.55 0.24 -11.09
C GLY A 161 -11.22 -0.84 -11.89
N LEU A 162 -11.51 -2.00 -11.31
CA LEU A 162 -11.99 -3.15 -12.07
C LEU A 162 -13.26 -2.84 -12.86
N GLN A 163 -14.16 -2.05 -12.29
CA GLN A 163 -15.39 -1.57 -12.92
C GLN A 163 -15.19 -0.41 -13.90
N PHE A 164 -13.98 0.16 -14.02
CA PHE A 164 -13.70 1.30 -14.89
C PHE A 164 -12.80 0.92 -16.07
N THR A 165 -12.90 1.67 -17.17
CA THR A 165 -12.07 1.47 -18.39
C THR A 165 -10.58 1.51 -18.13
N TRP A 166 -10.18 2.23 -17.09
CA TRP A 166 -8.79 2.39 -16.71
C TRP A 166 -8.20 1.19 -15.93
N GLY A 167 -9.03 0.28 -15.42
CA GLY A 167 -8.62 -0.89 -14.65
C GLY A 167 -7.91 -1.97 -15.48
N PRO A 168 -7.17 -2.89 -14.83
CA PRO A 168 -6.49 -3.99 -15.50
C PRO A 168 -7.49 -5.04 -16.04
N ALA A 169 -7.04 -5.89 -16.96
CA ALA A 169 -7.78 -7.11 -17.28
C ALA A 169 -7.49 -8.15 -16.19
N MET A 170 -8.53 -8.74 -15.61
CA MET A 170 -8.41 -9.64 -14.46
C MET A 170 -9.68 -10.46 -14.28
N THR A 171 -9.56 -11.66 -13.74
CA THR A 171 -10.73 -12.43 -13.27
C THR A 171 -11.42 -11.68 -12.13
N ALA A 172 -12.75 -11.59 -12.19
CA ALA A 172 -13.53 -11.03 -11.10
C ALA A 172 -13.47 -11.92 -9.86
N ASN A 173 -13.86 -11.39 -8.70
CA ASN A 173 -13.98 -12.23 -7.52
C ASN A 173 -15.11 -13.25 -7.69
N THR A 174 -14.77 -14.53 -7.57
CA THR A 174 -15.70 -15.67 -7.63
C THR A 174 -15.61 -16.52 -6.36
N GLN A 175 -14.91 -16.03 -5.34
CA GLN A 175 -14.63 -16.79 -4.13
C GLN A 175 -15.88 -16.88 -3.24
N SER A 176 -16.17 -18.07 -2.75
CA SER A 176 -17.27 -18.29 -1.81
C SER A 176 -16.94 -17.73 -0.42
N THR A 177 -17.98 -17.44 0.38
CA THR A 177 -17.82 -17.06 1.79
C THR A 177 -17.00 -18.11 2.58
N SER A 178 -17.26 -19.40 2.34
CA SER A 178 -16.52 -20.50 2.97
C SER A 178 -15.03 -20.52 2.59
N TYR A 179 -14.71 -20.24 1.32
CA TYR A 179 -13.33 -20.13 0.88
C TYR A 179 -12.61 -18.96 1.57
N LEU A 180 -13.26 -17.80 1.67
CA LEU A 180 -12.68 -16.62 2.32
C LEU A 180 -12.39 -16.87 3.80
N ILE A 181 -13.32 -17.51 4.53
CA ILE A 181 -13.09 -17.93 5.93
C ILE A 181 -11.92 -18.93 6.00
N GLY A 182 -11.93 -19.97 5.16
CA GLY A 182 -10.84 -20.95 5.11
C GLY A 182 -9.49 -20.35 4.70
N ARG A 183 -9.48 -19.25 3.93
CA ARG A 183 -8.26 -18.49 3.61
C ARG A 183 -7.73 -17.77 4.85
N ILE A 184 -8.57 -17.09 5.63
CA ILE A 184 -8.16 -16.44 6.89
C ILE A 184 -7.53 -17.47 7.83
N LEU A 185 -8.18 -18.62 8.04
CA LEU A 185 -7.67 -19.67 8.92
C LEU A 185 -6.28 -20.18 8.48
N ARG A 186 -6.05 -20.33 7.17
CA ARG A 186 -4.74 -20.72 6.62
C ARG A 186 -3.66 -19.66 6.79
N LEU A 187 -4.03 -18.38 6.89
CA LEU A 187 -3.09 -17.27 7.06
C LEU A 187 -2.68 -17.06 8.53
N ILE A 188 -3.52 -17.44 9.49
CA ILE A 188 -3.26 -17.26 10.94
C ILE A 188 -1.96 -17.95 11.37
N GLY A 189 -1.73 -19.19 10.93
CA GLY A 189 -0.53 -19.96 11.30
C GLY A 189 0.77 -19.26 10.90
N PRO A 190 1.01 -19.03 9.59
CA PRO A 190 2.20 -18.33 9.11
C PRO A 190 2.36 -16.92 9.69
N LEU A 191 1.25 -16.18 9.84
CA LEU A 191 1.26 -14.85 10.45
C LEU A 191 1.76 -14.91 11.90
N THR A 192 1.22 -15.82 12.70
CA THR A 192 1.55 -15.95 14.12
C THR A 192 2.99 -16.40 14.31
N CYS A 193 3.46 -17.40 13.55
CA CYS A 193 4.85 -17.83 13.61
C CYS A 193 5.82 -16.69 13.25
N SER A 194 5.51 -15.94 12.19
CA SER A 194 6.35 -14.83 11.75
C SER A 194 6.36 -13.69 12.76
N LEU A 195 5.18 -13.35 13.30
CA LEU A 195 5.07 -12.33 14.34
C LEU A 195 5.82 -12.73 15.61
N ALA A 196 5.78 -14.01 15.99
CA ALA A 196 6.48 -14.50 17.17
C ALA A 196 8.00 -14.31 17.04
N LEU A 197 8.56 -14.60 15.86
CA LEU A 197 9.99 -14.38 15.57
C LEU A 197 10.35 -12.89 15.56
N ILE A 198 9.47 -12.03 15.03
CA ILE A 198 9.66 -10.58 15.03
C ILE A 198 9.66 -10.03 16.47
N VAL A 199 8.69 -10.43 17.30
CA VAL A 199 8.60 -10.02 18.70
C VAL A 199 9.79 -10.56 19.51
N LEU A 200 10.19 -11.81 19.27
CA LEU A 200 11.38 -12.39 19.91
C LEU A 200 12.64 -11.60 19.57
N ALA A 201 12.80 -11.18 18.30
CA ALA A 201 13.93 -10.35 17.90
C ALA A 201 13.89 -8.97 18.58
N ARG A 202 12.72 -8.32 18.58
CA ARG A 202 12.50 -7.00 19.19
C ARG A 202 12.82 -6.99 20.69
N ASP A 203 12.34 -8.00 21.43
CA ASP A 203 12.45 -8.07 22.88
C ASP A 203 13.79 -8.70 23.35
N SER A 204 14.64 -9.12 22.41
CA SER A 204 15.96 -9.67 22.74
C SER A 204 16.93 -8.59 23.23
N PRO A 205 17.96 -8.94 24.04
CA PRO A 205 18.94 -7.99 24.56
C PRO A 205 19.62 -7.10 23.50
N LEU A 206 19.85 -7.64 22.29
CA LEU A 206 20.50 -6.92 21.20
C LEU A 206 19.53 -6.45 20.11
N GLY A 207 18.21 -6.66 20.25
CA GLY A 207 17.24 -6.36 19.20
C GLY A 207 17.43 -7.18 17.92
N THR A 208 18.02 -8.38 18.02
CA THR A 208 18.27 -9.27 16.87
C THR A 208 17.72 -10.67 17.13
N LEU A 209 17.28 -11.35 16.06
CA LEU A 209 16.76 -12.71 16.22
C LEU A 209 17.82 -13.68 16.76
N SER A 210 19.09 -13.50 16.41
CA SER A 210 20.17 -14.36 16.95
C SER A 210 20.27 -14.25 18.48
N SER A 211 20.18 -13.03 19.01
CA SER A 211 20.16 -12.79 20.46
C SER A 211 18.91 -13.40 21.09
N GLY A 212 17.74 -13.24 20.47
CA GLY A 212 16.48 -13.83 20.96
C GLY A 212 16.49 -15.36 20.98
N LEU A 213 17.04 -16.00 19.95
CA LEU A 213 17.20 -17.46 19.88
C LEU A 213 18.12 -17.98 21.01
N LEU A 214 19.23 -17.28 21.27
CA LEU A 214 20.10 -17.60 22.41
C LEU A 214 19.38 -17.44 23.76
N SER A 215 18.54 -16.40 23.91
CA SER A 215 17.77 -16.17 25.13
C SER A 215 16.75 -17.27 25.43
N ILE A 216 16.28 -18.01 24.42
CA ILE A 216 15.38 -19.17 24.60
C ILE A 216 16.12 -20.51 24.58
N GLY A 217 17.46 -20.50 24.67
CA GLY A 217 18.28 -21.70 24.82
C GLY A 217 18.70 -22.39 23.52
N VAL A 218 18.53 -21.77 22.35
CA VAL A 218 19.11 -22.31 21.10
C VAL A 218 20.64 -22.25 21.20
N PRO A 219 21.36 -23.36 20.95
CA PRO A 219 22.81 -23.39 21.09
C PRO A 219 23.49 -22.45 20.09
N ASN A 220 24.62 -21.87 20.51
CA ASN A 220 25.44 -21.08 19.60
C ASN A 220 26.23 -22.00 18.66
N PHE A 221 26.05 -21.83 17.35
CA PHE A 221 26.80 -22.53 16.31
C PHE A 221 27.18 -21.56 15.19
N LEU A 222 28.17 -21.93 14.36
CA LEU A 222 28.78 -21.05 13.36
C LEU A 222 27.76 -20.37 12.42
N GLY A 223 26.69 -21.08 12.05
CA GLY A 223 25.63 -20.60 11.15
C GLY A 223 24.47 -19.85 11.82
N LEU A 224 24.44 -19.70 13.15
CA LEU A 224 23.27 -19.18 13.87
C LEU A 224 22.90 -17.76 13.40
N LYS A 225 23.89 -16.89 13.21
CA LYS A 225 23.68 -15.51 12.76
C LYS A 225 23.07 -15.46 11.35
N LEU A 226 23.61 -16.25 10.43
CA LEU A 226 23.09 -16.33 9.06
C LEU A 226 21.64 -16.87 9.06
N LEU A 227 21.39 -17.96 9.79
CA LEU A 227 20.05 -18.53 9.91
C LEU A 227 19.07 -17.51 10.50
N ALA A 228 19.45 -16.83 11.57
CA ALA A 228 18.63 -15.82 12.21
C ALA A 228 18.31 -14.63 11.28
N GLU A 229 19.27 -14.18 10.46
CA GLU A 229 19.02 -13.13 9.47
C GLU A 229 18.07 -13.57 8.36
N LEU A 230 18.25 -14.79 7.83
CA LEU A 230 17.35 -15.37 6.83
C LEU A 230 15.93 -15.54 7.38
N LEU A 231 15.80 -16.06 8.61
CA LEU A 231 14.51 -16.21 9.30
C LEU A 231 13.87 -14.84 9.57
N SER A 232 14.64 -13.83 9.96
CA SER A 232 14.12 -12.48 10.18
C SER A 232 13.57 -11.85 8.91
N ALA A 233 14.31 -11.96 7.80
CA ALA A 233 13.89 -11.47 6.49
C ALA A 233 12.64 -12.19 5.97
N ALA A 234 12.62 -13.53 6.04
CA ALA A 234 11.46 -14.32 5.66
C ALA A 234 10.23 -14.00 6.51
N SER A 235 10.40 -13.91 7.85
CA SER A 235 9.33 -13.58 8.78
C SER A 235 8.75 -12.20 8.50
N PHE A 236 9.58 -11.21 8.20
CA PHE A 236 9.11 -9.87 7.83
C PHE A 236 8.23 -9.89 6.56
N GLY A 237 8.68 -10.57 5.50
CA GLY A 237 7.90 -10.71 4.27
C GLY A 237 6.58 -11.46 4.47
N ILE A 238 6.60 -12.56 5.23
CA ILE A 238 5.41 -13.37 5.53
C ILE A 238 4.44 -12.59 6.41
N PHE A 239 4.93 -11.89 7.44
CA PHE A 239 4.13 -11.02 8.30
C PHE A 239 3.41 -9.94 7.48
N LEU A 240 4.13 -9.23 6.61
CA LEU A 240 3.55 -8.22 5.73
C LEU A 240 2.47 -8.82 4.81
N ALA A 241 2.80 -9.89 4.10
CA ALA A 241 1.88 -10.54 3.17
C ALA A 241 0.62 -11.04 3.88
N CYS A 242 0.76 -11.79 4.98
CA CYS A 242 -0.37 -12.37 5.70
C CYS A 242 -1.23 -11.32 6.40
N THR A 243 -0.63 -10.27 6.97
CA THR A 243 -1.38 -9.16 7.60
C THR A 243 -2.24 -8.45 6.57
N MET A 244 -1.65 -8.09 5.43
CA MET A 244 -2.35 -7.43 4.34
C MET A 244 -3.46 -8.33 3.78
N ASP A 245 -3.16 -9.60 3.47
CA ASP A 245 -4.11 -10.55 2.87
C ASP A 245 -5.28 -10.85 3.82
N THR A 246 -5.02 -10.96 5.12
CA THR A 246 -6.06 -11.16 6.14
C THR A 246 -6.99 -9.95 6.20
N ARG A 247 -6.46 -8.73 6.28
CA ARG A 247 -7.27 -7.50 6.30
C ARG A 247 -8.12 -7.33 5.04
N PHE A 248 -7.55 -7.61 3.87
CA PHE A 248 -8.29 -7.53 2.60
C PHE A 248 -9.35 -8.63 2.48
N THR A 249 -9.06 -9.83 2.97
CA THR A 249 -10.03 -10.94 2.99
C THR A 249 -11.19 -10.64 3.94
N LEU A 250 -10.91 -10.05 5.12
CA LEU A 250 -11.93 -9.56 6.04
C LEU A 250 -12.79 -8.46 5.42
N ALA A 251 -12.18 -7.48 4.74
CA ALA A 251 -12.91 -6.45 4.02
C ALA A 251 -13.81 -7.05 2.93
N THR A 252 -13.33 -8.07 2.21
CA THR A 252 -14.11 -8.79 1.19
C THR A 252 -15.31 -9.53 1.80
N LEU A 253 -15.13 -10.17 2.96
CA LEU A 253 -16.23 -10.79 3.71
C LEU A 253 -17.27 -9.76 4.17
N PHE A 254 -16.81 -8.63 4.70
CA PHE A 254 -17.68 -7.55 5.13
C PHE A 254 -18.49 -6.98 3.96
N VAL A 255 -17.85 -6.71 2.81
CA VAL A 255 -18.53 -6.28 1.59
C VAL A 255 -19.53 -7.33 1.10
N THR A 256 -19.15 -8.61 1.11
CA THR A 256 -20.06 -9.71 0.73
C THR A 256 -21.29 -9.76 1.63
N PHE A 257 -21.13 -9.50 2.93
CA PHE A 257 -22.22 -9.44 3.89
C PHE A 257 -23.13 -8.23 3.62
N LEU A 258 -22.56 -7.04 3.45
CA LEU A 258 -23.31 -5.84 3.10
C LEU A 258 -24.09 -6.01 1.79
N HIS A 259 -23.49 -6.64 0.78
CA HIS A 259 -24.15 -6.93 -0.49
C HIS A 259 -25.38 -7.82 -0.31
N LYS A 260 -25.27 -8.88 0.50
CA LYS A 260 -26.41 -9.76 0.80
C LYS A 260 -27.53 -9.02 1.53
N ILE A 261 -27.20 -8.14 2.47
CA ILE A 261 -28.18 -7.27 3.14
C ILE A 261 -28.84 -6.34 2.12
N ALA A 262 -28.06 -5.70 1.25
CA ALA A 262 -28.58 -4.78 0.25
C ALA A 262 -29.52 -5.48 -0.75
N ILE A 263 -29.22 -6.72 -1.15
CA ILE A 263 -30.12 -7.56 -1.96
C ILE A 263 -31.40 -7.87 -1.18
N PHE A 264 -31.28 -8.30 0.08
CA PHE A 264 -32.42 -8.62 0.93
C PHE A 264 -33.36 -7.42 1.12
N LEU A 265 -32.81 -6.22 1.27
CA LEU A 265 -33.54 -4.97 1.37
C LEU A 265 -34.01 -4.40 0.02
N GLN A 266 -33.75 -5.10 -1.10
CA GLN A 266 -34.12 -4.69 -2.46
C GLN A 266 -33.63 -3.27 -2.81
N LEU A 267 -32.41 -2.94 -2.39
CA LEU A 267 -31.83 -1.62 -2.67
C LEU A 267 -31.58 -1.43 -4.18
N PRO A 268 -31.59 -0.18 -4.68
CA PRO A 268 -31.34 0.10 -6.10
C PRO A 268 -29.97 -0.43 -6.58
N GLU A 269 -29.87 -0.75 -7.86
CA GLU A 269 -28.65 -1.30 -8.48
C GLU A 269 -27.40 -0.44 -8.20
N HIS A 270 -27.53 0.90 -8.24
CA HIS A 270 -26.44 1.81 -7.92
C HIS A 270 -25.88 1.66 -6.50
N VAL A 271 -26.71 1.23 -5.54
CA VAL A 271 -26.28 0.95 -4.15
C VAL A 271 -25.65 -0.44 -4.05
N LEU A 272 -26.22 -1.43 -4.76
CA LEU A 272 -25.65 -2.78 -4.84
C LEU A 272 -24.22 -2.74 -5.40
N GLU A 273 -23.98 -1.90 -6.41
CA GLU A 273 -22.67 -1.69 -7.02
C GLU A 273 -21.62 -1.19 -6.02
N LEU A 274 -21.99 -0.36 -5.03
CA LEU A 274 -21.05 0.14 -4.01
C LEU A 274 -20.49 -0.96 -3.12
N CYS A 275 -21.17 -2.10 -3.03
CA CYS A 275 -20.78 -3.23 -2.18
C CYS A 275 -20.69 -4.53 -2.96
N ASP A 276 -20.51 -4.51 -4.29
CA ASP A 276 -20.44 -5.76 -5.05
C ASP A 276 -19.11 -6.50 -4.80
N PRO A 277 -19.15 -7.73 -4.25
CA PRO A 277 -17.94 -8.50 -3.96
C PRO A 277 -17.12 -8.85 -5.21
N VAL A 278 -17.69 -8.79 -6.42
CA VAL A 278 -16.96 -9.07 -7.69
C VAL A 278 -15.76 -8.13 -7.90
N TYR A 279 -15.77 -6.95 -7.28
CA TYR A 279 -14.69 -5.96 -7.33
C TYR A 279 -13.51 -6.24 -6.39
N TYR A 280 -13.61 -7.28 -5.56
CA TYR A 280 -12.64 -7.60 -4.51
C TYR A 280 -11.94 -8.95 -4.77
N PRO A 281 -11.29 -9.17 -5.93
CA PRO A 281 -10.52 -10.40 -6.13
C PRO A 281 -9.34 -10.43 -5.15
N PRO A 282 -8.80 -11.62 -4.83
CA PRO A 282 -7.73 -11.77 -3.85
C PRO A 282 -6.59 -10.77 -4.01
N MET A 283 -6.03 -10.32 -2.89
CA MET A 283 -4.99 -9.30 -2.94
C MET A 283 -3.70 -9.83 -3.57
N PHE A 284 -3.33 -11.06 -3.21
CA PHE A 284 -2.15 -11.76 -3.68
C PHE A 284 -2.52 -12.93 -4.59
N ASN A 285 -1.66 -13.20 -5.56
CA ASN A 285 -1.80 -14.35 -6.45
C ASN A 285 -0.58 -15.27 -6.31
N SER A 286 -0.53 -16.02 -5.21
CA SER A 286 0.51 -17.02 -4.90
C SER A 286 1.95 -16.55 -5.11
N PRO A 287 2.39 -15.45 -4.45
CA PRO A 287 3.73 -14.87 -4.63
C PRO A 287 4.89 -15.82 -4.30
N HIS A 288 4.65 -16.88 -3.52
CA HIS A 288 5.64 -17.91 -3.18
C HIS A 288 5.98 -18.89 -4.32
N ASN A 289 5.17 -18.89 -5.40
CA ASN A 289 5.31 -19.82 -6.52
C ASN A 289 5.91 -19.19 -7.78
N VAL A 290 6.09 -17.87 -7.82
CA VAL A 290 6.60 -17.16 -9.00
C VAL A 290 8.08 -17.48 -9.25
N THR A 291 8.47 -17.40 -10.52
CA THR A 291 9.84 -17.73 -10.97
C THR A 291 10.65 -16.51 -11.40
N SER A 292 10.06 -15.32 -11.34
CA SER A 292 10.65 -14.05 -11.80
C SER A 292 10.26 -12.91 -10.86
N ILE A 293 11.16 -11.96 -10.65
CA ILE A 293 10.90 -10.71 -9.90
C ILE A 293 9.90 -9.84 -10.65
N ALA A 294 9.94 -9.84 -11.99
CA ALA A 294 8.95 -9.13 -12.80
C ALA A 294 7.55 -9.71 -12.62
N GLU A 295 7.43 -11.04 -12.55
CA GLU A 295 6.16 -11.70 -12.23
C GLU A 295 5.70 -11.42 -10.79
N PHE A 296 6.64 -11.47 -9.83
CA PHE A 296 6.38 -11.18 -8.43
C PHE A 296 5.68 -9.82 -8.26
N TRP A 297 6.30 -8.72 -8.73
CA TRP A 297 5.70 -7.38 -8.60
C TRP A 297 4.59 -7.08 -9.61
N GLY A 298 4.66 -7.68 -10.80
CA GLY A 298 3.74 -7.42 -11.89
C GLY A 298 2.39 -8.13 -11.75
N ARG A 299 2.31 -9.24 -11.00
CA ARG A 299 1.09 -10.06 -10.94
C ARG A 299 0.79 -10.70 -9.59
N ALA A 300 1.80 -11.06 -8.81
CA ALA A 300 1.60 -11.91 -7.65
C ALA A 300 1.55 -11.16 -6.31
N TRP A 301 2.36 -10.12 -6.17
CA TRP A 301 2.39 -9.20 -5.03
C TRP A 301 1.40 -8.06 -5.25
N HIS A 302 0.71 -7.66 -4.17
CA HIS A 302 -0.50 -6.81 -4.19
C HIS A 302 -0.63 -5.85 -5.41
N THR A 303 -1.59 -6.11 -6.29
CA THR A 303 -1.72 -5.31 -7.53
C THR A 303 -2.46 -3.98 -7.34
N ALA A 304 -2.85 -3.63 -6.11
CA ALA A 304 -3.66 -2.44 -5.79
C ALA A 304 -2.97 -1.11 -6.15
N LEU A 305 -1.64 -1.04 -6.03
CA LEU A 305 -0.86 0.19 -6.24
C LEU A 305 -0.26 0.30 -7.65
N GLN A 306 -0.41 -0.72 -8.50
CA GLN A 306 0.24 -0.73 -9.82
C GLN A 306 -0.12 0.48 -10.67
N ARG A 307 -1.40 0.89 -10.65
CA ARG A 307 -1.84 2.05 -11.41
C ARG A 307 -1.18 3.34 -10.95
N ILE A 308 -1.17 3.60 -9.64
CA ILE A 308 -0.62 4.87 -9.14
C ILE A 308 0.88 4.97 -9.47
N PHE A 309 1.62 3.86 -9.43
CA PHE A 309 3.03 3.84 -9.83
C PHE A 309 3.21 4.03 -11.35
N LEU A 310 2.34 3.41 -12.16
CA LEU A 310 2.36 3.58 -13.61
C LEU A 310 2.04 5.02 -14.02
N ILE A 311 1.02 5.63 -13.43
CA ILE A 311 0.57 6.99 -13.79
C ILE A 311 1.52 8.06 -13.26
N ASN A 312 2.00 7.93 -12.01
CA ASN A 312 2.81 8.98 -11.38
C ASN A 312 4.32 8.78 -11.59
N GLY A 313 4.77 7.58 -11.97
CA GLY A 313 6.18 7.27 -12.16
C GLY A 313 6.51 6.82 -13.58
N GLY A 314 5.88 5.73 -14.02
CA GLY A 314 6.19 5.11 -15.31
C GLY A 314 5.93 6.00 -16.53
N LYS A 315 4.70 6.52 -16.66
CA LYS A 315 4.32 7.38 -17.79
C LYS A 315 5.11 8.69 -17.84
N PRO A 316 5.32 9.43 -16.73
CA PRO A 316 6.16 10.63 -16.73
C PRO A 316 7.59 10.33 -17.14
N ALA A 317 8.22 9.26 -16.63
CA ALA A 317 9.58 8.89 -17.00
C ALA A 317 9.72 8.57 -18.50
N VAL A 318 8.76 7.81 -19.06
CA VAL A 318 8.68 7.54 -20.51
C VAL A 318 8.51 8.86 -21.28
N TRP A 319 7.63 9.75 -20.84
CA TRP A 319 7.38 11.03 -21.50
C TRP A 319 8.63 11.92 -21.54
N ILE A 320 9.34 12.06 -20.41
CA ILE A 320 10.60 12.83 -20.33
C ILE A 320 11.63 12.25 -21.31
N THR A 321 11.87 10.95 -21.24
CA THR A 321 12.87 10.30 -22.10
C THR A 321 12.50 10.29 -23.58
N ASN A 322 11.21 10.25 -23.92
CA ASN A 322 10.73 10.43 -25.28
C ASN A 322 10.95 11.87 -25.78
N LYS A 323 10.72 12.88 -24.93
CA LYS A 323 11.01 14.29 -25.27
C LYS A 323 12.49 14.57 -25.49
N LEU A 324 13.37 13.78 -24.86
CA LEU A 324 14.82 13.82 -25.08
C LEU A 324 15.28 13.02 -26.32
N GLY A 325 14.35 12.48 -27.12
CA GLY A 325 14.69 11.75 -28.36
C GLY A 325 15.35 10.38 -28.14
N THR A 326 15.21 9.78 -26.95
CA THR A 326 15.84 8.50 -26.62
C THR A 326 15.14 7.30 -27.29
N SER A 327 15.86 6.20 -27.46
CA SER A 327 15.32 4.96 -28.05
C SER A 327 14.18 4.34 -27.23
N SER A 328 13.34 3.54 -27.89
CA SER A 328 12.23 2.82 -27.23
C SER A 328 12.69 1.89 -26.10
N LYS A 329 13.91 1.35 -26.17
CA LYS A 329 14.51 0.56 -25.09
C LYS A 329 14.76 1.40 -23.84
N ILE A 330 15.34 2.59 -24.01
CA ILE A 330 15.60 3.54 -22.91
C ILE A 330 14.29 4.04 -22.32
N GLN A 331 13.27 4.29 -23.15
CA GLN A 331 11.94 4.67 -22.68
C GLN A 331 11.28 3.57 -21.82
N ARG A 332 11.37 2.30 -22.24
CA ARG A 332 10.85 1.18 -21.44
C ARG A 332 11.61 1.03 -20.11
N LEU A 333 12.93 1.22 -20.15
CA LEU A 333 13.79 1.18 -18.98
C LEU A 333 13.44 2.31 -18.00
N SER A 334 13.31 3.54 -18.49
CA SER A 334 12.94 4.70 -17.66
C SER A 334 11.55 4.53 -17.05
N GLY A 335 10.60 3.97 -17.80
CA GLY A 335 9.27 3.61 -17.27
C GLY A 335 9.34 2.60 -16.12
N LEU A 336 10.16 1.55 -16.25
CA LEU A 336 10.39 0.56 -15.20
C LEU A 336 10.99 1.20 -13.94
N PHE A 337 12.06 1.99 -14.09
CA PHE A 337 12.68 2.69 -12.97
C PHE A 337 11.74 3.73 -12.34
N GLY A 338 10.96 4.45 -13.14
CA GLY A 338 9.99 5.44 -12.65
C GLY A 338 8.90 4.81 -11.78
N ILE A 339 8.40 3.62 -12.14
CA ILE A 339 7.43 2.85 -11.33
C ILE A 339 8.02 2.54 -9.95
N PHE A 340 9.24 1.99 -9.91
CA PHE A 340 9.89 1.63 -8.65
C PHE A 340 10.37 2.84 -7.84
N ALA A 341 10.70 3.96 -8.47
CA ALA A 341 11.04 5.20 -7.80
C ALA A 341 9.84 5.77 -7.01
N VAL A 342 8.64 5.76 -7.59
CA VAL A 342 7.43 6.17 -6.86
C VAL A 342 7.10 5.18 -5.74
N SER A 343 7.33 3.88 -5.95
CA SER A 343 7.20 2.87 -4.89
C SER A 343 8.20 3.12 -3.75
N ALA A 344 9.44 3.45 -4.06
CA ALA A 344 10.49 3.80 -3.09
C ALA A 344 10.09 5.04 -2.26
N VAL A 345 9.65 6.11 -2.92
CA VAL A 345 9.16 7.33 -2.25
C VAL A 345 7.97 7.01 -1.35
N LEU A 346 7.03 6.18 -1.82
CA LEU A 346 5.88 5.79 -1.02
C LEU A 346 6.31 5.12 0.28
N HIS A 347 7.21 4.15 0.23
CA HIS A 347 7.62 3.42 1.41
C HIS A 347 8.49 4.23 2.38
N GLU A 348 9.31 5.17 1.89
CA GLU A 348 10.01 6.13 2.76
C GLU A 348 9.04 7.10 3.42
N TYR A 349 8.05 7.59 2.67
CA TYR A 349 7.01 8.47 3.21
C TYR A 349 6.24 7.82 4.36
N LEU A 350 5.93 6.52 4.26
CA LEU A 350 5.27 5.79 5.35
C LEU A 350 6.13 5.81 6.62
N ILE A 351 7.44 5.57 6.50
CA ILE A 351 8.34 5.56 7.65
C ILE A 351 8.48 6.96 8.25
N LEU A 352 8.69 7.98 7.40
CA LEU A 352 8.73 9.37 7.85
C LEU A 352 7.49 9.73 8.68
N ALA A 353 6.30 9.25 8.27
CA ALA A 353 5.05 9.52 8.97
C ALA A 353 4.92 8.76 10.31
N ILE A 354 5.35 7.50 10.39
CA ILE A 354 5.17 6.70 11.62
C ILE A 354 6.25 6.96 12.67
N THR A 355 7.47 7.34 12.25
CA THR A 355 8.59 7.64 13.14
C THR A 355 8.96 9.12 13.08
N GLN A 356 7.98 10.02 13.04
CA GLN A 356 8.21 11.46 13.10
C GLN A 356 8.53 11.93 14.53
N PRO A 357 9.31 13.01 14.73
CA PRO A 357 9.48 13.60 16.06
C PRO A 357 8.13 13.87 16.74
N PRO A 358 7.99 13.65 18.07
CA PRO A 358 9.06 13.36 19.04
C PRO A 358 9.37 11.86 19.24
N HIS A 359 9.04 10.98 18.27
CA HIS A 359 9.34 9.54 18.35
C HIS A 359 10.79 9.28 18.78
N HIS A 360 11.01 8.30 19.68
CA HIS A 360 12.33 8.02 20.27
C HIS A 360 13.44 7.71 19.25
N THR A 361 13.06 7.12 18.12
CA THR A 361 13.93 6.76 16.99
C THR A 361 13.41 7.46 15.73
N PRO A 362 13.55 8.79 15.61
CA PRO A 362 12.92 9.50 14.51
C PRO A 362 13.63 9.21 13.20
N HIS A 363 12.88 8.87 12.16
CA HIS A 363 13.39 8.79 10.78
C HIS A 363 13.17 10.13 10.12
N THR A 364 14.25 10.71 9.58
CA THR A 364 14.22 12.01 8.91
C THR A 364 14.71 11.87 7.47
N ILE A 365 14.59 12.93 6.68
CA ILE A 365 15.10 12.95 5.29
C ILE A 365 16.62 12.73 5.18
N THR A 366 17.37 12.87 6.28
CA THR A 366 18.82 12.62 6.33
C THR A 366 19.17 11.20 6.79
N SER A 367 18.17 10.44 7.25
CA SER A 367 18.34 9.03 7.62
C SER A 367 18.57 8.16 6.37
N PHE A 368 19.27 7.03 6.53
CA PHE A 368 19.50 6.12 5.41
C PHE A 368 18.16 5.57 4.89
N PRO A 369 17.83 5.74 3.59
CA PRO A 369 16.52 5.41 3.06
C PRO A 369 16.47 3.93 2.66
N GLY A 370 16.44 3.05 3.66
CA GLY A 370 16.55 1.60 3.50
C GLY A 370 15.44 0.98 2.64
N SER A 371 14.22 1.52 2.72
CA SER A 371 13.09 1.09 1.92
C SER A 371 13.23 1.58 0.47
N ALA A 372 13.66 2.83 0.26
CA ALA A 372 13.94 3.30 -1.09
C ALA A 372 15.03 2.48 -1.77
N PHE A 373 16.11 2.15 -1.03
CA PHE A 373 17.17 1.29 -1.54
C PHE A 373 16.63 -0.07 -1.98
N TYR A 374 15.80 -0.73 -1.14
CA TYR A 374 15.16 -2.00 -1.50
C TYR A 374 14.32 -1.91 -2.79
N PHE A 375 13.46 -0.89 -2.91
CA PHE A 375 12.58 -0.75 -4.07
C PHE A 375 13.34 -0.38 -5.34
N MET A 376 14.42 0.41 -5.25
CA MET A 376 15.26 0.77 -6.38
C MET A 376 16.17 -0.37 -6.87
N LEU A 377 16.41 -1.39 -6.04
CA LEU A 377 17.09 -2.62 -6.47
C LEU A 377 16.20 -3.56 -7.31
N GLN A 378 14.89 -3.49 -7.17
CA GLN A 378 13.95 -4.35 -7.91
C GLN A 378 14.05 -4.24 -9.43
N PRO A 379 14.08 -3.03 -10.06
CA PRO A 379 14.24 -2.94 -11.51
C PRO A 379 15.59 -3.48 -11.99
N VAL A 380 16.64 -3.37 -11.17
CA VAL A 380 17.96 -3.97 -11.47
C VAL A 380 17.86 -5.49 -11.48
N ALA A 381 17.18 -6.09 -10.50
CA ALA A 381 16.96 -7.53 -10.46
C ALA A 381 16.18 -8.05 -11.68
N ILE A 382 15.16 -7.31 -12.12
CA ILE A 382 14.36 -7.62 -13.31
C ILE A 382 15.23 -7.61 -14.58
N LEU A 383 16.23 -6.74 -14.66
CA LEU A 383 17.12 -6.68 -15.83
C LEU A 383 18.17 -7.79 -15.83
N ILE A 384 18.58 -8.24 -14.64
CA ILE A 384 19.63 -9.25 -14.48
C ILE A 384 19.07 -10.67 -14.50
N GLU A 385 17.82 -10.88 -14.09
CA GLU A 385 17.22 -12.21 -13.98
C GLU A 385 17.25 -13.07 -15.26
N PRO A 386 17.15 -12.53 -16.50
CA PRO A 386 17.28 -13.34 -17.72
C PRO A 386 18.68 -13.95 -17.87
N PHE A 387 19.70 -13.36 -17.24
CA PHE A 387 21.05 -13.88 -17.23
C PHE A 387 21.25 -14.86 -16.06
N ILE A 388 20.63 -14.63 -14.91
CA ILE A 388 20.85 -15.49 -13.74
C ILE A 388 19.99 -16.76 -13.78
N ILE A 389 18.69 -16.64 -14.07
CA ILE A 389 17.74 -17.75 -13.99
C ILE A 389 18.17 -18.97 -14.83
N PRO A 390 18.62 -18.84 -16.10
CA PRO A 390 19.05 -19.99 -16.90
C PRO A 390 20.25 -20.75 -16.32
N ARG A 391 21.04 -20.12 -15.45
CA ARG A 391 22.22 -20.72 -14.80
C ARG A 391 21.88 -21.47 -13.51
N ILE A 392 20.65 -21.32 -13.00
CA ILE A 392 20.21 -22.00 -11.78
C ILE A 392 19.56 -23.33 -12.18
N PRO A 393 20.09 -24.49 -11.71
CA PRO A 393 19.49 -25.79 -11.98
C PRO A 393 18.02 -25.84 -11.55
N LYS A 394 17.16 -26.43 -12.39
CA LYS A 394 15.73 -26.63 -12.08
C LYS A 394 15.52 -27.47 -10.82
N SER A 395 16.42 -28.42 -10.56
CA SER A 395 16.43 -29.25 -9.34
C SER A 395 16.60 -28.45 -8.06
N LEU A 396 17.28 -27.29 -8.12
CA LEU A 396 17.44 -26.36 -7.00
C LEU A 396 16.31 -25.32 -6.90
N GLY A 397 15.30 -25.41 -7.79
CA GLY A 397 14.16 -24.50 -7.83
C GLY A 397 14.21 -23.45 -8.95
N GLY A 398 15.29 -23.39 -9.74
CA GLY A 398 15.42 -22.48 -10.88
C GLY A 398 15.12 -21.02 -10.51
N GLY A 399 14.20 -20.39 -11.25
CA GLY A 399 13.83 -19.00 -10.99
C GLY A 399 13.18 -18.74 -9.63
N ARG A 400 12.54 -19.75 -9.00
CA ARG A 400 11.98 -19.59 -7.64
C ARG A 400 13.10 -19.32 -6.64
N LEU A 401 14.22 -20.04 -6.75
CA LEU A 401 15.37 -19.84 -5.89
C LEU A 401 15.94 -18.43 -6.05
N TRP A 402 16.02 -17.92 -7.29
CA TRP A 402 16.41 -16.53 -7.57
C TRP A 402 15.50 -15.54 -6.85
N VAL A 403 14.18 -15.66 -7.02
CA VAL A 403 13.20 -14.76 -6.41
C VAL A 403 13.36 -14.74 -4.89
N TRP A 404 13.34 -15.91 -4.25
CA TRP A 404 13.47 -16.01 -2.78
C TRP A 404 14.80 -15.46 -2.28
N THR A 405 15.91 -15.83 -2.92
CA THR A 405 17.24 -15.39 -2.50
C THR A 405 17.39 -13.89 -2.65
N PHE A 406 17.01 -13.33 -3.81
CA PHE A 406 17.08 -11.90 -4.05
C PHE A 406 16.18 -11.12 -3.10
N SER A 407 14.92 -11.52 -2.91
CA SER A 407 13.99 -10.86 -2.00
C SER A 407 14.48 -10.88 -0.55
N ILE A 408 14.98 -12.02 -0.06
CA ILE A 408 15.51 -12.14 1.30
C ILE A 408 16.72 -11.22 1.48
N LEU A 409 17.72 -11.32 0.60
CA LEU A 409 18.96 -10.56 0.74
C LEU A 409 18.75 -9.05 0.60
N SER A 410 17.96 -8.61 -0.38
CA SER A 410 17.68 -7.19 -0.59
C SER A 410 16.83 -6.58 0.52
N SER A 411 16.00 -7.37 1.20
CA SER A 411 15.10 -6.88 2.25
C SER A 411 15.76 -6.42 3.53
N TYR A 412 17.07 -6.66 3.74
CA TYR A 412 17.75 -6.36 5.01
C TYR A 412 17.54 -4.92 5.49
N SER A 413 17.86 -3.93 4.63
CA SER A 413 17.72 -2.51 4.97
C SER A 413 16.27 -2.10 5.18
N PHE A 414 15.36 -2.61 4.34
CA PHE A 414 13.93 -2.35 4.42
C PHE A 414 13.32 -2.90 5.71
N ARG A 415 13.65 -4.15 6.07
CA ARG A 415 13.25 -4.80 7.32
C ARG A 415 13.75 -4.01 8.53
N LYS A 416 15.03 -3.65 8.55
CA LYS A 416 15.63 -2.95 9.69
C LYS A 416 14.95 -1.61 9.95
N GLN A 417 14.54 -0.91 8.89
CA GLN A 417 13.83 0.36 9.02
C GLN A 417 12.39 0.16 9.55
N TYR A 418 11.64 -0.80 9.02
CA TYR A 418 10.24 -1.05 9.42
C TYR A 418 10.11 -1.74 10.79
N LEU A 419 11.08 -2.57 11.15
CA LEU A 419 11.15 -3.28 12.43
C LEU A 419 12.18 -2.65 13.38
N ALA A 420 12.56 -1.39 13.16
CA ALA A 420 13.35 -0.65 14.13
C ALA A 420 12.66 -0.64 15.50
N LYS A 421 13.42 -0.31 16.55
CA LYS A 421 12.85 -0.11 17.89
C LYS A 421 11.69 0.89 17.79
N ASP A 422 10.53 0.47 18.28
CA ASP A 422 9.27 1.23 18.23
C ASP A 422 8.65 1.41 16.82
N GLY A 423 9.05 0.58 15.84
CA GLY A 423 8.49 0.55 14.48
C GLY A 423 7.15 -0.20 14.34
N CYS A 424 6.91 -0.84 13.20
CA CYS A 424 5.62 -1.49 12.89
C CYS A 424 5.23 -2.64 13.83
N ALA A 425 6.18 -3.15 14.63
CA ALA A 425 5.95 -4.22 15.58
C ALA A 425 5.85 -3.73 17.04
N ALA A 426 5.88 -2.43 17.31
CA ALA A 426 5.95 -1.88 18.65
C ALA A 426 4.71 -2.20 19.51
N GLY A 427 3.52 -2.09 18.92
CA GLY A 427 2.25 -2.31 19.62
C GLY A 427 1.97 -3.76 20.05
N TYR A 428 2.77 -4.75 19.61
CA TYR A 428 2.51 -6.14 19.96
C TYR A 428 3.03 -6.48 21.37
N PRO A 429 2.25 -7.14 22.24
CA PRO A 429 2.72 -7.57 23.56
C PRO A 429 3.87 -8.58 23.47
N PRO A 430 4.74 -8.64 24.51
CA PRO A 430 5.76 -9.68 24.63
C PRO A 430 5.17 -11.09 24.58
N LEU A 431 5.95 -12.05 24.09
CA LEU A 431 5.52 -13.46 23.93
C LEU A 431 4.98 -14.08 25.23
N SER A 432 5.50 -13.68 26.39
CA SER A 432 5.05 -14.17 27.70
C SER A 432 3.60 -13.81 28.03
N LYS A 433 3.01 -12.82 27.34
CA LYS A 433 1.62 -12.40 27.51
C LYS A 433 0.68 -13.03 26.48
N TRP A 434 1.19 -13.84 25.55
CA TRP A 434 0.38 -14.42 24.49
C TRP A 434 -0.46 -15.58 25.05
N SER A 435 -1.77 -15.50 24.85
CA SER A 435 -2.71 -16.60 25.12
C SER A 435 -3.06 -17.32 23.82
N TRP A 436 -3.74 -18.47 23.91
CA TRP A 436 -4.31 -19.14 22.73
C TRP A 436 -5.25 -18.22 21.92
N MET A 437 -5.96 -17.31 22.59
CA MET A 437 -6.77 -16.30 21.90
C MET A 437 -5.93 -15.31 21.09
N TYR A 438 -4.74 -14.97 21.60
CA TYR A 438 -3.80 -14.11 20.89
C TYR A 438 -3.19 -14.81 19.67
N VAL A 439 -2.92 -16.12 19.78
CA VAL A 439 -2.48 -16.96 18.65
C VAL A 439 -3.52 -17.03 17.54
N LEU A 440 -4.81 -17.03 17.89
CA LEU A 440 -5.90 -17.08 16.91
C LEU A 440 -6.26 -15.68 16.34
N SER A 441 -5.96 -14.61 17.08
CA SER A 441 -6.20 -13.23 16.67
C SER A 441 -5.09 -12.31 17.19
N PRO A 442 -3.92 -12.29 16.53
CA PRO A 442 -2.83 -11.38 16.92
C PRO A 442 -3.15 -9.90 16.61
N ILE A 443 -4.33 -9.63 16.04
CA ILE A 443 -4.86 -8.29 15.80
C ILE A 443 -5.72 -7.89 17.00
N LYS A 444 -5.06 -7.54 18.11
CA LYS A 444 -5.68 -6.86 19.25
C LYS A 444 -4.71 -5.76 19.71
N ASP A 445 -4.93 -4.54 19.25
CA ASP A 445 -5.65 -3.47 19.95
C ASP A 445 -6.04 -2.39 18.92
#